data_AF-A0A417UCZ4-F1
#
_entry.id   AF-A0A417UCZ4-F1
#
_cell.length_a   1.000
_cell.length_b   1.000
_cell.length_c   1.000
_cell.angle_alpha   90.00
_cell.angle_beta   90.00
_cell.angle_gamma   90.00
#
_symmetry.space_group_name_H-M   'P 1'
#
loop_
_entity.id
_entity.type
_entity.pdbx_description
1 polymer ?
#
loop_
_entity_poly.entity_id
_entity_poly.type
_entity_poly.pdbx_seq_one_letter_code
_entity_poly.pdbx_strand_id
1 'polypeptide(L)'
;MSTNLLKSYFPMIQSREEILVRIYSNPKLQQLFESWTVLQQKEFLDFCSGAKGIKVLYDSFFKEVMNPEYDPARLESFLTTLLNRKVRIKEVLPNDSTRLSDESSLLITDIIVELEDGTLANIEVQKIGYAFPGARCACYSSDMLLRQYKRARQRSIDPVTGKDTFSYRCISKVYLIVLYENSPAELKQCPDHWIHRSKTIFGTGLSMDLLQDYIFISLDIFRSKMHNKKVTTLLEAWMTFFSTDDPEEIIKLITDFPQFKPMYETLYQMCRNVENVMGFFSEELREMDRNTVRYMIDELQKEVDTQKALLEEKNAVIAEKDAIIAKKDALIASLQSQNANV
;
A
#
# COMPACT_ATOMS: atom_id res chain seq x y z
N MET A 1 26.43 21.47 18.91
CA MET A 1 25.36 21.69 17.91
C MET A 1 25.53 20.60 16.86
N SER A 2 24.64 19.62 16.78
CA SER A 2 24.73 18.64 15.67
C SER A 2 24.40 19.38 14.39
N THR A 3 25.36 19.47 13.49
CA THR A 3 25.16 20.04 12.16
C THR A 3 24.04 19.25 11.49
N ASN A 4 22.94 19.90 11.12
CA ASN A 4 21.85 19.24 10.42
C ASN A 4 22.37 18.79 9.04
N LEU A 5 22.58 17.49 8.88
CA LEU A 5 23.25 16.92 7.71
C LEU A 5 22.48 17.25 6.42
N LEU A 6 21.15 17.13 6.44
CA LEU A 6 20.32 17.39 5.26
C LEU A 6 20.33 18.86 4.84
N LYS A 7 20.40 19.80 5.79
CA LYS A 7 20.49 21.24 5.48
C LYS A 7 21.71 21.61 4.63
N SER A 8 22.80 20.84 4.71
CA SER A 8 23.98 21.05 3.85
C SER A 8 23.75 20.68 2.38
N TYR A 9 22.84 19.72 2.12
CA TYR A 9 22.45 19.29 0.78
C TYR A 9 21.22 20.03 0.26
N PHE A 10 20.34 20.48 1.16
CA PHE A 10 19.09 21.17 0.89
C PHE A 10 19.01 22.48 1.68
N PRO A 11 19.60 23.58 1.17
CA PRO A 11 19.72 24.84 1.91
C PRO A 11 18.37 25.51 2.24
N MET A 12 17.30 25.14 1.54
CA MET A 12 15.94 25.64 1.78
C MET A 12 15.33 25.15 3.10
N ILE A 13 15.91 24.13 3.74
CA ILE A 13 15.42 23.56 5.00
C ILE A 13 15.48 24.62 6.11
N GLN A 14 14.34 24.79 6.78
CA GLN A 14 14.20 25.73 7.88
C GLN A 14 14.71 25.14 9.20
N SER A 15 15.17 25.98 10.11
CA SER A 15 15.41 25.58 11.50
C SER A 15 14.10 25.31 12.22
N ARG A 16 14.18 24.53 13.31
CA ARG A 16 13.02 24.23 14.17
C ARG A 16 12.42 25.51 14.75
N GLU A 17 13.28 26.46 15.13
CA GLU A 17 12.90 27.76 15.68
C GLU A 17 12.13 28.60 14.65
N GLU A 18 12.60 28.67 13.40
CA GLU A 18 11.90 29.40 12.34
C GLU A 18 10.51 28.81 12.05
N ILE A 19 10.37 27.49 12.08
CA ILE A 19 9.09 26.81 11.90
C ILE A 19 8.15 27.15 13.05
N LEU A 20 8.61 27.01 14.29
CA LEU A 20 7.83 27.33 15.50
C LEU A 20 7.37 28.79 15.50
N VAL A 21 8.25 29.74 15.18
CA VAL A 21 7.89 31.17 15.09
C VAL A 21 6.72 31.36 14.12
N ARG A 22 6.73 30.71 12.94
CA ARG A 22 5.62 30.81 11.99
C ARG A 22 4.32 30.20 12.51
N ILE A 23 4.40 29.05 13.18
CA ILE A 23 3.23 28.39 13.78
C ILE A 23 2.61 29.28 14.85
N TYR A 24 3.40 29.75 15.80
CA TYR A 24 2.93 30.56 16.93
C TYR A 24 2.58 32.00 16.56
N SER A 25 2.98 32.48 15.37
CA SER A 25 2.55 33.79 14.86
C SER A 25 1.16 33.77 14.23
N ASN A 26 0.58 32.59 13.98
CA ASN A 26 -0.76 32.44 13.40
C ASN A 26 -1.65 31.63 14.36
N PRO A 27 -2.70 32.22 14.96
CA PRO A 27 -3.55 31.54 15.92
C PRO A 27 -4.17 30.22 15.42
N LYS A 28 -4.47 30.11 14.11
CA LYS A 28 -5.02 28.88 13.53
C LYS A 28 -3.97 27.77 13.48
N LEU A 29 -2.75 28.10 13.08
CA LEU A 29 -1.64 27.14 13.02
C LEU A 29 -1.24 26.70 14.44
N GLN A 30 -1.17 27.65 15.37
CA GLN A 30 -0.92 27.33 16.78
C GLN A 30 -1.96 26.34 17.31
N GLN A 31 -3.25 26.63 17.15
CA GLN A 31 -4.33 25.76 17.63
C GLN A 31 -4.24 24.35 17.02
N LEU A 32 -3.96 24.27 15.71
CA LEU A 32 -3.78 22.99 15.03
C LEU A 32 -2.58 22.21 15.57
N PHE A 33 -1.43 22.87 15.69
CA PHE A 33 -0.20 22.26 16.20
C PHE A 33 -0.39 21.73 17.63
N GLU A 34 -1.01 22.52 18.50
CA GLU A 34 -1.29 22.16 19.90
C GLU A 34 -2.33 21.04 20.04
N SER A 35 -3.17 20.81 19.02
CA SER A 35 -4.11 19.69 18.99
C SER A 35 -3.45 18.34 18.71
N TRP A 36 -2.26 18.34 18.10
CA TRP A 36 -1.48 17.13 17.86
C TRP A 36 -0.81 16.63 19.15
N THR A 37 -0.60 15.32 19.22
CA THR A 37 0.21 14.72 20.29
C THR A 37 1.66 15.20 20.23
N VAL A 38 2.37 15.13 21.36
CA VAL A 38 3.79 15.50 21.44
C VAL A 38 4.64 14.73 20.43
N LEU A 39 4.30 13.46 20.15
CA LEU A 39 5.01 12.64 19.17
C LEU A 39 4.80 13.15 17.74
N GLN A 40 3.56 13.50 17.38
CA GLN A 40 3.20 14.04 16.07
C GLN A 40 3.82 15.44 15.85
N GLN A 41 3.77 16.30 16.87
CA GLN A 41 4.46 17.60 16.84
C GLN A 41 5.96 17.44 16.60
N LYS A 42 6.58 16.48 17.30
CA LYS A 42 8.00 16.17 17.11
C LYS A 42 8.26 15.66 15.70
N GLU A 43 7.48 14.70 15.20
CA GLU A 43 7.61 14.15 13.86
C GLU A 43 7.52 15.26 12.79
N PHE A 44 6.50 16.12 12.88
CA PHE A 44 6.33 17.27 11.99
C PHE A 44 7.56 18.18 11.95
N LEU A 45 8.04 18.58 13.13
CA LEU A 45 9.20 19.45 13.24
C LEU A 45 10.48 18.76 12.77
N ASP A 46 10.65 17.47 13.06
CA ASP A 46 11.85 16.72 12.73
C ASP A 46 12.02 16.60 11.21
N PHE A 47 10.97 16.27 10.45
CA PHE A 47 11.08 16.19 8.99
C PHE A 47 11.14 17.58 8.33
N CYS A 48 10.37 18.57 8.81
CA CYS A 48 10.41 19.92 8.23
C CYS A 48 11.75 20.62 8.46
N SER A 49 12.41 20.31 9.59
CA SER A 49 13.72 20.87 9.91
C SER A 49 14.89 20.04 9.39
N GLY A 50 14.65 18.89 8.75
CA GLY A 50 15.71 17.99 8.25
C GLY A 50 16.45 17.22 9.34
N ALA A 51 15.97 17.25 10.59
CA ALA A 51 16.48 16.36 11.64
C ALA A 51 16.15 14.88 11.31
N LYS A 52 15.06 14.68 10.57
CA LYS A 52 14.74 13.45 9.84
C LYS A 52 14.45 13.76 8.38
N GLY A 53 14.51 12.72 7.56
CA GLY A 53 13.99 12.69 6.21
C GLY A 53 12.47 12.84 6.15
N ILE A 54 11.96 13.27 5.00
CA ILE A 54 10.53 13.26 4.72
C ILE A 54 10.10 11.84 4.37
N LYS A 55 9.03 11.35 5.02
CA LYS A 55 8.38 10.09 4.66
C LYS A 55 7.64 10.24 3.35
N VAL A 56 8.28 9.82 2.25
CA VAL A 56 7.77 9.98 0.87
C VAL A 56 6.39 9.34 0.68
N LEU A 57 6.07 8.27 1.41
CA LEU A 57 4.80 7.56 1.31
C LEU A 57 3.63 8.22 2.05
N TYR A 58 3.79 9.44 2.55
CA TYR A 58 2.62 10.26 2.85
C TYR A 58 1.95 10.65 1.53
N ASP A 59 0.64 10.46 1.44
CA ASP A 59 -0.15 10.60 0.23
C ASP A 59 0.12 11.92 -0.50
N SER A 60 0.10 13.05 0.22
CA SER A 60 0.36 14.36 -0.36
C SER A 60 1.78 14.52 -0.91
N PHE A 61 2.79 14.00 -0.20
CA PHE A 61 4.19 14.07 -0.63
C PHE A 61 4.46 13.16 -1.81
N PHE A 62 3.92 11.95 -1.77
CA PHE A 62 4.05 10.98 -2.84
C PHE A 62 3.45 11.54 -4.12
N LYS A 63 2.21 12.04 -4.05
CA LYS A 63 1.49 12.61 -5.19
C LYS A 63 2.25 13.76 -5.80
N GLU A 64 2.79 14.67 -5.00
CA GLU A 64 3.56 15.79 -5.52
C GLU A 64 4.82 15.33 -6.27
N VAL A 65 5.57 14.40 -5.68
CA VAL A 65 6.85 13.96 -6.26
C VAL A 65 6.66 13.08 -7.50
N MET A 66 5.66 12.21 -7.47
CA MET A 66 5.41 11.19 -8.48
C MET A 66 4.36 11.61 -9.50
N ASN A 67 3.90 12.87 -9.47
CA ASN A 67 2.92 13.36 -10.44
C ASN A 67 3.51 13.35 -11.87
N PRO A 68 2.97 12.52 -12.78
CA PRO A 68 3.42 12.46 -14.15
C PRO A 68 3.16 13.75 -14.97
N GLU A 69 2.29 14.65 -14.51
CA GLU A 69 2.07 15.95 -15.16
C GLU A 69 3.26 16.90 -14.95
N TYR A 70 3.99 16.76 -13.85
CA TYR A 70 5.17 17.59 -13.56
C TYR A 70 6.44 16.98 -14.16
N ASP A 71 6.69 15.69 -13.90
CA ASP A 71 7.87 14.99 -14.38
C ASP A 71 7.56 13.48 -14.55
N PRO A 72 7.09 13.05 -15.73
CA PRO A 72 6.74 11.66 -15.97
C PRO A 72 7.94 10.71 -15.89
N ALA A 73 9.17 11.21 -16.10
CA ALA A 73 10.37 10.38 -16.10
C ALA A 73 10.63 9.72 -14.74
N ARG A 74 10.18 10.36 -13.64
CA ARG A 74 10.28 9.80 -12.29
C ARG A 74 9.50 8.50 -12.17
N LEU A 75 8.22 8.56 -12.52
CA LEU A 75 7.33 7.41 -12.43
C LEU A 75 7.67 6.36 -13.50
N GLU A 76 8.00 6.76 -14.73
CA GLU A 76 8.48 5.85 -15.77
C GLU A 76 9.74 5.10 -15.34
N SER A 77 10.70 5.78 -14.68
CA SER A 77 11.92 5.17 -14.16
C SER A 77 11.62 4.13 -13.08
N PHE A 78 10.75 4.47 -12.13
CA PHE A 78 10.30 3.52 -11.10
C PHE A 78 9.62 2.29 -11.72
N LEU A 79 8.62 2.49 -12.58
CA LEU A 79 7.84 1.41 -13.20
C LEU A 79 8.71 0.57 -14.13
N THR A 80 9.60 1.18 -14.91
CA THR A 80 10.53 0.46 -15.79
C THR A 80 11.41 -0.49 -14.99
N THR A 81 11.92 0.00 -13.88
CA THR A 81 12.80 -0.77 -13.00
C THR A 81 12.02 -1.88 -12.26
N LEU A 82 10.79 -1.60 -11.82
CA LEU A 82 9.95 -2.56 -11.10
C LEU A 82 9.44 -3.70 -12.00
N LEU A 83 8.98 -3.36 -13.20
CA LEU A 83 8.46 -4.31 -14.18
C LEU A 83 9.56 -5.01 -14.97
N ASN A 84 10.80 -4.52 -14.89
CA ASN A 84 11.96 -4.98 -15.68
C ASN A 84 11.67 -4.95 -17.19
N ARG A 85 10.96 -3.91 -17.64
CA ARG A 85 10.56 -3.67 -19.03
C ARG A 85 10.42 -2.17 -19.22
N LYS A 86 10.72 -1.63 -20.40
CA LYS A 86 10.56 -0.19 -20.65
C LYS A 86 9.07 0.21 -20.53
N VAL A 87 8.81 1.27 -19.77
CA VAL A 87 7.47 1.84 -19.55
C VAL A 87 7.45 3.29 -20.03
N ARG A 88 6.41 3.67 -20.78
CA ARG A 88 6.11 5.06 -21.13
C ARG A 88 4.69 5.44 -20.77
N ILE A 89 4.51 6.55 -20.08
CA ILE A 89 3.18 7.04 -19.68
C ILE A 89 2.51 7.65 -20.92
N LYS A 90 1.27 7.23 -21.20
CA LYS A 90 0.47 7.73 -22.32
C LYS A 90 -0.62 8.67 -21.87
N GLU A 91 -1.31 8.31 -20.79
CA GLU A 91 -2.47 9.04 -20.31
C GLU A 91 -2.63 8.83 -18.81
N VAL A 92 -2.97 9.89 -18.10
CA VAL A 92 -3.36 9.86 -16.70
C VAL A 92 -4.86 10.05 -16.67
N LEU A 93 -5.59 9.06 -16.20
CA LEU A 93 -7.04 9.13 -16.23
C LEU A 93 -7.55 9.97 -15.05
N PRO A 94 -8.56 10.82 -15.26
CA PRO A 94 -9.17 11.56 -14.18
C PRO A 94 -9.77 10.59 -13.15
N ASN A 95 -9.75 11.00 -11.88
CA ASN A 95 -10.38 10.24 -10.81
C ASN A 95 -11.89 10.17 -11.03
N ASP A 96 -12.38 9.05 -11.57
CA ASP A 96 -13.81 8.78 -11.71
C ASP A 96 -14.48 8.72 -10.32
N SER A 97 -15.56 9.47 -10.14
CA SER A 97 -16.30 9.60 -8.86
C SER A 97 -17.12 8.36 -8.47
N THR A 98 -17.10 7.30 -9.27
CA THR A 98 -17.90 6.08 -9.08
C THR A 98 -17.01 4.88 -8.70
N ARG A 99 -16.24 5.02 -7.62
CA ARG A 99 -15.45 3.91 -7.06
C ARG A 99 -16.32 3.02 -6.17
N LEU A 100 -16.02 1.72 -6.15
CA LEU A 100 -16.72 0.75 -5.31
C LEU A 100 -16.46 0.93 -3.80
N SER A 101 -15.41 1.67 -3.40
CA SER A 101 -15.03 1.85 -2.01
C SER A 101 -14.43 3.23 -1.72
N ASP A 102 -14.84 3.86 -0.63
CA ASP A 102 -14.24 5.07 0.00
C ASP A 102 -12.88 4.79 0.69
N GLU A 103 -12.20 3.71 0.32
CA GLU A 103 -11.04 3.16 1.04
C GLU A 103 -9.69 3.71 0.54
N SER A 104 -9.03 4.46 1.44
CA SER A 104 -7.57 4.63 1.64
C SER A 104 -6.69 5.26 0.54
N SER A 105 -5.58 5.88 0.98
CA SER A 105 -4.63 6.67 0.18
C SER A 105 -4.21 6.00 -1.12
N LEU A 106 -4.79 6.45 -2.22
CA LEU A 106 -4.38 6.03 -3.55
C LEU A 106 -3.23 6.94 -3.99
N LEU A 107 -2.01 6.40 -3.87
CA LEU A 107 -0.78 7.11 -4.22
C LEU A 107 -0.74 7.49 -5.70
N ILE A 108 -1.16 6.57 -6.57
CA ILE A 108 -1.32 6.78 -8.01
C ILE A 108 -2.54 6.03 -8.51
N THR A 109 -3.40 6.73 -9.26
CA THR A 109 -4.64 6.18 -9.79
C THR A 109 -4.65 6.14 -11.31
N ASP A 110 -5.00 4.97 -11.85
CA ASP A 110 -5.41 4.76 -13.25
C ASP A 110 -4.50 5.42 -14.31
N ILE A 111 -3.21 5.07 -14.31
CA ILE A 111 -2.28 5.53 -15.36
C ILE A 111 -2.21 4.50 -16.49
N ILE A 112 -2.48 4.96 -17.71
CA ILE A 112 -2.24 4.17 -18.92
C ILE A 112 -0.79 4.33 -19.35
N VAL A 113 -0.11 3.19 -19.48
CA VAL A 113 1.27 3.12 -19.97
C VAL A 113 1.36 2.25 -21.23
N GLU A 114 2.37 2.52 -22.04
CA GLU A 114 2.83 1.67 -23.13
C GLU A 114 4.09 0.91 -22.67
N LEU A 115 4.07 -0.40 -22.86
CA LEU A 115 5.19 -1.30 -22.58
C LEU A 115 6.11 -1.43 -23.80
N GLU A 116 7.28 -2.04 -23.60
CA GLU A 116 8.31 -2.22 -24.63
C GLU A 116 7.82 -2.90 -25.93
N ASP A 117 6.84 -3.79 -25.84
CA ASP A 117 6.24 -4.49 -26.98
C ASP A 117 5.12 -3.69 -27.68
N GLY A 118 4.89 -2.44 -27.25
CA GLY A 118 3.82 -1.58 -27.75
C GLY A 118 2.45 -1.89 -27.16
N THR A 119 2.32 -2.86 -26.25
CA THR A 119 1.06 -3.13 -25.56
C THR A 119 0.78 -2.05 -24.52
N LEU A 120 -0.51 -1.79 -24.29
CA LEU A 120 -0.95 -0.89 -23.24
C LEU A 120 -1.19 -1.66 -21.94
N ALA A 121 -1.02 -0.98 -20.81
CA ALA A 121 -1.40 -1.46 -19.50
C ALA A 121 -1.94 -0.32 -18.63
N ASN A 122 -2.87 -0.63 -17.74
CA ASN A 122 -3.33 0.29 -16.71
C ASN A 122 -2.61 -0.01 -15.39
N ILE A 123 -2.06 1.00 -14.73
CA ILE A 123 -1.28 0.86 -13.50
C ILE A 123 -1.94 1.67 -12.38
N GLU A 124 -2.06 1.03 -11.22
CA GLU A 124 -2.47 1.66 -9.98
C GLU A 124 -1.43 1.33 -8.90
N VAL A 125 -0.98 2.36 -8.17
CA VAL A 125 -0.04 2.20 -7.05
C VAL A 125 -0.77 2.57 -5.77
N GLN A 126 -0.82 1.64 -4.84
CA GLN A 126 -1.49 1.81 -3.57
C GLN A 126 -0.52 1.65 -2.41
N LYS A 127 -0.83 2.36 -1.32
CA LYS A 127 -0.26 2.10 -0.01
C LYS A 127 -1.36 1.46 0.83
N ILE A 128 -1.19 0.19 1.16
CA ILE A 128 -2.19 -0.56 1.95
C ILE A 128 -1.57 -0.93 3.29
N GLY A 129 -2.30 -0.68 4.38
CA GLY A 129 -1.87 -0.98 5.74
C GLY A 129 -2.85 -1.88 6.52
N TYR A 130 -3.32 -3.00 5.95
CA TYR A 130 -4.41 -3.78 6.57
C TYR A 130 -4.31 -5.31 6.43
N ALA A 131 -5.21 -5.99 7.15
CA ALA A 131 -5.54 -7.40 7.02
C ALA A 131 -6.27 -7.72 5.70
N PHE A 132 -6.31 -9.01 5.35
CA PHE A 132 -6.91 -9.56 4.13
C PHE A 132 -6.36 -8.99 2.81
N PRO A 133 -5.02 -8.95 2.63
CA PRO A 133 -4.40 -8.37 1.44
C PRO A 133 -4.93 -9.00 0.14
N GLY A 134 -5.13 -10.32 0.11
CA GLY A 134 -5.62 -11.02 -1.08
C GLY A 134 -7.03 -10.59 -1.51
N ALA A 135 -7.99 -10.57 -0.58
CA ALA A 135 -9.39 -10.23 -0.89
C ALA A 135 -9.53 -8.77 -1.35
N ARG A 136 -8.85 -7.83 -0.68
CA ARG A 136 -8.88 -6.41 -1.05
C ARG A 136 -8.25 -6.16 -2.42
N CYS A 137 -7.08 -6.76 -2.68
CA CYS A 137 -6.44 -6.65 -3.98
C CYS A 137 -7.32 -7.21 -5.11
N ALA A 138 -8.02 -8.32 -4.87
CA ALA A 138 -8.99 -8.85 -5.82
C ALA A 138 -10.10 -7.83 -6.13
N CYS A 139 -10.65 -7.14 -5.12
CA CYS A 139 -11.64 -6.08 -5.33
C CYS A 139 -11.08 -4.90 -6.14
N TYR A 140 -9.91 -4.36 -5.77
CA TYR A 140 -9.34 -3.17 -6.44
C TYR A 140 -8.99 -3.44 -7.91
N SER A 141 -8.30 -4.54 -8.17
CA SER A 141 -7.96 -4.94 -9.55
C SER A 141 -9.20 -5.26 -10.40
N SER A 142 -10.26 -5.81 -9.79
CA SER A 142 -11.53 -6.05 -10.49
C SER A 142 -12.23 -4.73 -10.82
N ASP A 143 -12.17 -3.74 -9.93
CA ASP A 143 -12.68 -2.40 -10.19
C ASP A 143 -11.89 -1.71 -11.33
N MET A 144 -10.56 -1.81 -11.32
CA MET A 144 -9.71 -1.32 -12.43
C MET A 144 -10.12 -1.92 -13.78
N LEU A 145 -10.33 -3.24 -13.83
CA LEU A 145 -10.81 -3.92 -15.04
C LEU A 145 -12.20 -3.46 -15.44
N LEU A 146 -13.12 -3.30 -14.48
CA LEU A 146 -14.50 -2.90 -14.75
C LEU A 146 -14.56 -1.46 -15.27
N ARG A 147 -13.80 -0.53 -14.70
CA ARG A 147 -13.64 0.84 -15.19
C ARG A 147 -13.09 0.85 -16.62
N GLN A 148 -12.06 0.05 -16.88
CA GLN A 148 -11.50 -0.11 -18.22
C GLN A 148 -12.51 -0.67 -19.22
N TYR A 149 -13.24 -1.72 -18.84
CA TYR A 149 -14.27 -2.34 -19.66
C TYR A 149 -15.39 -1.35 -20.01
N LYS A 150 -15.89 -0.58 -19.04
CA LYS A 150 -16.90 0.46 -19.27
C LYS A 150 -16.41 1.49 -20.29
N ARG A 151 -15.18 1.97 -20.16
CA ARG A 151 -14.56 2.91 -21.12
C ARG A 151 -14.44 2.30 -22.52
N ALA A 152 -13.98 1.06 -22.63
CA ALA A 152 -13.84 0.36 -23.90
C ALA A 152 -15.21 0.13 -24.59
N ARG A 153 -16.25 -0.23 -23.84
CA ARG A 153 -17.63 -0.38 -24.35
C ARG A 153 -18.23 0.94 -24.81
N GLN A 154 -17.98 2.04 -24.09
CA GLN A 154 -18.44 3.36 -24.52
C GLN A 154 -17.77 3.82 -25.82
N ARG A 155 -16.48 3.50 -26.00
CA ARG A 155 -15.70 3.85 -27.20
C ARG A 155 -15.92 2.90 -28.37
N SER A 156 -16.56 1.74 -28.18
CA SER A 156 -16.69 0.71 -29.23
C SER A 156 -17.88 0.93 -30.17
N ILE A 157 -18.82 1.80 -29.79
CA ILE A 157 -19.98 2.15 -30.63
C ILE A 157 -19.56 3.29 -31.54
N ASP A 158 -19.53 3.03 -32.84
CA ASP A 158 -19.25 4.05 -33.84
C ASP A 158 -20.35 5.14 -33.81
N PRO A 159 -20.01 6.43 -33.60
CA PRO A 159 -21.00 7.49 -33.41
C PRO A 159 -21.78 7.84 -34.69
N VAL A 160 -21.31 7.41 -35.87
CA VAL A 160 -21.94 7.72 -37.17
C VAL A 160 -22.77 6.53 -37.64
N THR A 161 -22.23 5.32 -37.55
CA THR A 161 -22.84 4.09 -38.09
C THR A 161 -23.60 3.29 -37.05
N GLY A 162 -23.41 3.58 -35.75
CA GLY A 162 -24.01 2.84 -34.64
C GLY A 162 -23.47 1.41 -34.47
N LYS A 163 -22.45 1.03 -35.23
CA LYS A 163 -21.88 -0.33 -35.20
C LYS A 163 -21.07 -0.54 -33.93
N ASP A 164 -21.38 -1.61 -33.20
CA ASP A 164 -20.56 -2.06 -32.07
C ASP A 164 -19.35 -2.84 -32.61
N THR A 165 -18.15 -2.36 -32.31
CA THR A 165 -16.86 -2.95 -32.70
C THR A 165 -16.11 -3.58 -31.53
N PHE A 166 -16.80 -3.78 -30.39
CA PHE A 166 -16.17 -4.25 -29.17
C PHE A 166 -15.50 -5.62 -29.34
N SER A 167 -14.32 -5.75 -28.75
CA SER A 167 -13.62 -7.01 -28.56
C SER A 167 -12.96 -7.03 -27.19
N TYR A 168 -12.93 -8.20 -26.54
CA TYR A 168 -12.14 -8.39 -25.32
C TYR A 168 -10.64 -8.17 -25.55
N ARG A 169 -10.16 -8.26 -26.80
CA ARG A 169 -8.78 -7.90 -27.16
C ARG A 169 -8.47 -6.41 -26.98
N CYS A 170 -9.49 -5.57 -26.85
CA CYS A 170 -9.33 -4.14 -26.56
C CYS A 170 -9.11 -3.87 -25.06
N ILE A 171 -9.21 -4.88 -24.19
CA ILE A 171 -8.91 -4.75 -22.76
C ILE A 171 -7.43 -5.07 -22.55
N SER A 172 -6.74 -4.10 -21.98
CA SER A 172 -5.33 -4.11 -21.62
C SER A 172 -5.12 -4.70 -20.23
N LYS A 173 -3.89 -5.16 -19.98
CA LYS A 173 -3.49 -5.69 -18.67
C LYS A 173 -3.60 -4.60 -17.59
N VAL A 174 -3.93 -5.01 -16.37
CA VAL A 174 -3.95 -4.14 -15.19
C VAL A 174 -2.87 -4.59 -14.21
N TYR A 175 -2.06 -3.64 -13.74
CA TYR A 175 -1.08 -3.85 -12.70
C TYR A 175 -1.53 -3.13 -11.43
N LEU A 176 -1.81 -3.90 -10.38
CA LEU A 176 -2.01 -3.38 -9.04
C LEU A 176 -0.70 -3.52 -8.25
N ILE A 177 -0.02 -2.41 -8.02
CA ILE A 177 1.22 -2.34 -7.23
C ILE A 177 0.86 -1.89 -5.82
N VAL A 178 1.28 -2.66 -4.82
CA VAL A 178 1.00 -2.35 -3.41
C VAL A 178 2.29 -2.22 -2.63
N LEU A 179 2.51 -1.04 -2.04
CA LEU A 179 3.61 -0.73 -1.14
C LEU A 179 3.16 -0.95 0.31
N TYR A 180 3.84 -1.84 1.02
CA TYR A 180 3.62 -2.12 2.44
C TYR A 180 4.74 -1.50 3.28
N GLU A 181 4.42 -0.47 4.07
CA GLU A 181 5.36 0.03 5.09
C GLU A 181 5.59 -0.99 6.20
N ASN A 182 4.53 -1.74 6.54
CA ASN A 182 4.53 -2.88 7.46
C ASN A 182 3.82 -4.05 6.77
N SER A 183 4.52 -5.16 6.59
CA SER A 183 4.00 -6.29 5.83
C SER A 183 2.96 -7.11 6.62
N PRO A 184 1.91 -7.61 5.95
CA PRO A 184 0.97 -8.54 6.54
C PRO A 184 1.63 -9.92 6.77
N ALA A 185 0.98 -10.76 7.57
CA ALA A 185 1.53 -12.04 8.01
C ALA A 185 1.88 -12.98 6.84
N GLU A 186 1.08 -12.95 5.76
CA GLU A 186 1.25 -13.76 4.57
C GLU A 186 2.56 -13.45 3.85
N LEU A 187 2.93 -12.17 3.70
CA LEU A 187 4.19 -11.78 3.06
C LEU A 187 5.40 -12.10 3.94
N LYS A 188 5.23 -12.04 5.26
CA LYS A 188 6.27 -12.40 6.24
C LYS A 188 6.64 -13.89 6.22
N GLN A 189 5.83 -14.75 5.59
CA GLN A 189 6.17 -16.17 5.37
C GLN A 189 7.30 -16.35 4.34
N CYS A 190 7.58 -15.33 3.53
CA CYS A 190 8.60 -15.33 2.50
C CYS A 190 9.69 -14.27 2.77
N PRO A 191 10.41 -14.32 3.92
CA PRO A 191 11.25 -13.22 4.40
C PRO A 191 12.47 -12.92 3.51
N ASP A 192 12.84 -13.84 2.61
CA ASP A 192 13.94 -13.65 1.66
C ASP A 192 13.57 -12.81 0.43
N HIS A 193 12.27 -12.58 0.22
CA HIS A 193 11.77 -11.82 -0.91
C HIS A 193 10.97 -10.63 -0.40
N TRP A 194 11.23 -9.45 -0.95
CA TRP A 194 10.50 -8.22 -0.63
C TRP A 194 9.70 -7.68 -1.82
N ILE A 195 9.79 -8.32 -3.00
CA ILE A 195 8.85 -8.14 -4.12
C ILE A 195 8.20 -9.48 -4.42
N HIS A 196 6.88 -9.52 -4.42
CA HIS A 196 6.08 -10.67 -4.82
C HIS A 196 5.28 -10.31 -6.07
N ARG A 197 5.48 -11.07 -7.14
CA ARG A 197 4.75 -10.91 -8.41
C ARG A 197 3.75 -12.04 -8.55
N SER A 198 2.50 -11.73 -8.84
CA SER A 198 1.49 -12.77 -9.06
C SER A 198 1.74 -13.54 -10.34
N LYS A 199 1.29 -14.79 -10.34
CA LYS A 199 1.15 -15.61 -11.54
C LYS A 199 -0.03 -16.55 -11.36
N THR A 200 -0.91 -16.64 -12.35
CA THR A 200 -2.03 -17.58 -12.30
C THR A 200 -1.61 -18.93 -12.87
N ILE A 201 -1.76 -19.98 -12.05
CA ILE A 201 -1.54 -21.38 -12.43
C ILE A 201 -2.76 -22.17 -11.99
N PHE A 202 -3.37 -22.91 -12.92
CA PHE A 202 -4.52 -23.77 -12.63
C PHE A 202 -4.09 -25.05 -11.91
N GLY A 203 -5.02 -25.72 -11.23
CA GLY A 203 -4.72 -26.95 -10.48
C GLY A 203 -4.12 -28.09 -11.33
N THR A 204 -4.25 -28.03 -12.65
CA THR A 204 -3.62 -28.97 -13.60
C THR A 204 -2.18 -28.60 -13.98
N GLY A 205 -1.66 -27.47 -13.51
CA GLY A 205 -0.36 -26.91 -13.91
C GLY A 205 -0.41 -26.03 -15.16
N LEU A 206 -1.58 -25.85 -15.79
CA LEU A 206 -1.74 -24.92 -16.90
C LEU A 206 -1.43 -23.49 -16.42
N SER A 207 -0.48 -22.83 -17.09
CA SER A 207 -0.19 -21.42 -16.89
C SER A 207 -0.96 -20.61 -17.94
N MET A 208 -1.75 -19.63 -17.50
CA MET A 208 -2.48 -18.73 -18.40
C MET A 208 -2.22 -17.29 -17.99
N ASP A 209 -2.04 -16.43 -18.98
CA ASP A 209 -1.85 -15.01 -18.76
C ASP A 209 -3.21 -14.31 -18.61
N LEU A 210 -3.60 -14.02 -17.36
CA LEU A 210 -4.79 -13.24 -17.07
C LEU A 210 -4.48 -11.74 -17.12
N LEU A 211 -5.53 -10.93 -17.19
CA LEU A 211 -5.38 -9.48 -17.27
C LEU A 211 -4.95 -8.83 -15.95
N GLN A 212 -5.08 -9.51 -14.80
CA GLN A 212 -4.77 -8.96 -13.48
C GLN A 212 -3.39 -9.42 -13.03
N ASP A 213 -2.45 -8.49 -12.93
CA ASP A 213 -1.16 -8.69 -12.29
C ASP A 213 -1.08 -7.88 -10.99
N TYR A 214 -0.59 -8.53 -9.93
CA TYR A 214 -0.34 -7.95 -8.63
C TYR A 214 1.16 -7.92 -8.35
N ILE A 215 1.64 -6.79 -7.82
CA ILE A 215 3.02 -6.64 -7.36
C ILE A 215 2.99 -6.13 -5.94
N PHE A 216 3.31 -6.99 -4.97
CA PHE A 216 3.38 -6.63 -3.57
C PHE A 216 4.82 -6.34 -3.17
N ILE A 217 5.04 -5.22 -2.52
CA ILE A 217 6.36 -4.71 -2.15
C ILE A 217 6.41 -4.49 -0.64
N SER A 218 7.25 -5.25 0.04
CA SER A 218 7.42 -5.26 1.49
C SER A 218 8.60 -4.39 1.92
N LEU A 219 8.35 -3.12 2.25
CA LEU A 219 9.39 -2.15 2.57
C LEU A 219 10.06 -2.40 3.93
N ASP A 220 9.33 -2.95 4.91
CA ASP A 220 9.90 -3.41 6.17
C ASP A 220 10.88 -4.58 5.98
N ILE A 221 10.52 -5.57 5.17
CA ILE A 221 11.39 -6.71 4.84
C ILE A 221 12.61 -6.21 4.05
N PHE A 222 12.41 -5.31 3.08
CA PHE A 222 13.50 -4.67 2.35
C PHE A 222 14.48 -3.97 3.30
N ARG A 223 14.00 -3.08 4.19
CA ARG A 223 14.83 -2.39 5.17
C ARG A 223 15.63 -3.36 6.05
N SER A 224 14.97 -4.39 6.57
CA SER A 224 15.64 -5.41 7.38
C SER A 224 16.76 -6.13 6.62
N LYS A 225 16.53 -6.43 5.33
CA LYS A 225 17.51 -7.12 4.47
C LYS A 225 18.65 -6.23 3.99
N MET A 226 18.39 -4.93 3.82
CA MET A 226 19.35 -3.93 3.37
C MET A 226 20.07 -3.21 4.50
N HIS A 227 19.70 -3.48 5.75
CA HIS A 227 20.42 -3.00 6.92
C HIS A 227 21.91 -3.34 6.79
N ASN A 228 22.77 -2.31 6.84
CA ASN A 228 24.23 -2.38 6.63
C ASN A 228 24.71 -2.83 5.23
N LYS A 229 23.82 -2.96 4.24
CA LYS A 229 24.21 -3.24 2.84
C LYS A 229 24.32 -1.96 2.04
N LYS A 230 25.13 -2.00 0.98
CA LYS A 230 25.16 -0.92 -0.01
C LYS A 230 24.02 -1.14 -1.01
N VAL A 231 23.32 -0.06 -1.34
CA VAL A 231 22.39 0.00 -2.48
C VAL A 231 23.22 -0.07 -3.76
N THR A 232 22.95 -1.06 -4.61
CA THR A 232 23.75 -1.33 -5.82
C THR A 232 22.95 -1.18 -7.10
N THR A 233 21.64 -1.38 -7.03
CA THR A 233 20.75 -1.30 -8.19
C THR A 233 19.82 -0.10 -8.07
N LEU A 234 19.34 0.38 -9.23
CA LEU A 234 18.33 1.43 -9.25
C LEU A 234 17.02 0.99 -8.57
N LEU A 235 16.69 -0.30 -8.63
CA LEU A 235 15.49 -0.82 -7.97
C LEU A 235 15.60 -0.69 -6.45
N GLU A 236 16.73 -1.11 -5.90
CA GLU A 236 17.04 -0.94 -4.47
C GLU A 236 17.02 0.55 -4.09
N ALA A 237 17.54 1.44 -4.96
CA ALA A 237 17.52 2.88 -4.71
C ALA A 237 16.09 3.43 -4.61
N TRP A 238 15.18 3.00 -5.50
CA TRP A 238 13.75 3.32 -5.41
C TRP A 238 13.12 2.82 -4.11
N MET A 239 13.47 1.60 -3.68
CA MET A 239 12.96 1.06 -2.42
C MET A 239 13.49 1.83 -1.21
N THR A 240 14.77 2.21 -1.22
CA THR A 240 15.35 3.08 -0.19
C THR A 240 14.61 4.42 -0.15
N PHE A 241 14.39 5.06 -1.30
CA PHE A 241 13.65 6.32 -1.40
C PHE A 241 12.26 6.25 -0.76
N PHE A 242 11.52 5.16 -0.98
CA PHE A 242 10.19 4.99 -0.39
C PHE A 242 10.19 4.54 1.07
N SER A 243 11.31 4.08 1.61
CA SER A 243 11.33 3.41 2.92
C SER A 243 12.12 4.11 4.02
N THR A 244 13.01 5.04 3.68
CA THR A 244 13.90 5.68 4.65
C THR A 244 13.50 7.11 5.00
N ASP A 245 13.59 7.44 6.29
CA ASP A 245 13.57 8.80 6.83
C ASP A 245 14.90 9.13 7.56
N ASP A 246 15.94 8.32 7.36
CA ASP A 246 17.24 8.54 7.99
C ASP A 246 18.10 9.51 7.15
N PRO A 247 18.58 10.63 7.74
CA PRO A 247 19.42 11.59 7.04
C PRO A 247 20.66 11.03 6.36
N GLU A 248 21.36 10.08 6.98
CA GLU A 248 22.61 9.52 6.44
C GLU A 248 22.33 8.60 5.26
N GLU A 249 21.28 7.77 5.36
CA GLU A 249 20.83 6.94 4.24
C GLU A 249 20.36 7.77 3.05
N ILE A 250 19.64 8.88 3.30
CA ILE A 250 19.21 9.81 2.24
C ILE A 250 20.41 10.43 1.54
N ILE A 251 21.41 10.90 2.30
CA ILE A 251 22.62 11.49 1.74
C ILE A 251 23.38 10.47 0.89
N LYS A 252 23.49 9.23 1.39
CA LYS A 252 24.12 8.14 0.65
C LYS A 252 23.34 7.84 -0.64
N LEU A 253 22.01 7.77 -0.57
CA LEU A 253 21.13 7.55 -1.72
C LEU A 253 21.33 8.62 -2.79
N ILE A 254 21.27 9.91 -2.44
CA ILE A 254 21.41 10.99 -3.43
C ILE A 254 22.85 11.14 -3.94
N THR A 255 23.85 10.63 -3.20
CA THR A 255 25.25 10.62 -3.65
C THR A 255 25.50 9.50 -4.65
N ASP A 256 25.07 8.28 -4.34
CA ASP A 256 25.21 7.12 -5.23
C ASP A 256 24.24 7.19 -6.43
N PHE A 257 23.05 7.78 -6.24
CA PHE A 257 21.99 7.94 -7.25
C PHE A 257 21.47 9.40 -7.30
N PRO A 258 22.17 10.31 -8.01
CA PRO A 258 21.85 11.74 -8.02
C PRO A 258 20.45 12.11 -8.50
N GLN A 259 19.78 11.25 -9.26
CA GLN A 259 18.41 11.44 -9.75
C GLN A 259 17.35 11.57 -8.63
N PHE A 260 17.65 11.13 -7.40
CA PHE A 260 16.76 11.29 -6.26
C PHE A 260 16.88 12.66 -5.59
N LYS A 261 17.97 13.41 -5.84
CA LYS A 261 18.17 14.72 -5.23
C LYS A 261 17.06 15.73 -5.60
N PRO A 262 16.67 15.90 -6.89
CA PRO A 262 15.58 16.81 -7.26
C PRO A 262 14.23 16.43 -6.64
N MET A 263 14.00 15.14 -6.35
CA MET A 263 12.78 14.68 -5.69
C MET A 263 12.74 15.16 -4.24
N TYR A 264 13.82 14.98 -3.48
CA TYR A 264 13.92 15.53 -2.13
C TYR A 264 13.90 17.07 -2.12
N GLU A 265 14.52 17.74 -3.10
CA GLU A 265 14.41 19.20 -3.24
C GLU A 265 12.96 19.64 -3.41
N THR A 266 12.17 18.91 -4.21
CA THR A 266 10.73 19.16 -4.38
C THR A 266 10.01 19.06 -3.03
N LEU A 267 10.25 17.98 -2.27
CA LEU A 267 9.63 17.77 -0.97
C LEU A 267 10.01 18.85 0.06
N TYR A 268 11.30 19.18 0.18
CA TYR A 268 11.74 20.21 1.12
C TYR A 268 11.28 21.61 0.71
N GLN A 269 11.07 21.86 -0.59
CA GLN A 269 10.46 23.09 -1.06
C GLN A 269 8.99 23.21 -0.63
N MET A 270 8.23 22.11 -0.62
CA MET A 270 6.86 22.09 -0.07
C MET A 270 6.85 22.49 1.41
N CYS A 271 7.80 21.97 2.21
CA CYS A 271 7.93 22.27 3.63
C CYS A 271 8.14 23.76 3.95
N ARG A 272 8.48 24.59 2.96
CA ARG A 272 8.55 26.05 3.16
C ARG A 272 7.19 26.67 3.45
N ASN A 273 6.11 26.10 2.90
CA ASN A 273 4.76 26.52 3.23
C ASN A 273 4.25 25.71 4.43
N VAL A 274 4.59 26.17 5.63
CA VAL A 274 4.24 25.51 6.90
C VAL A 274 2.74 25.28 7.01
N GLU A 275 1.90 26.24 6.61
CA GLU A 275 0.44 26.11 6.66
C GLU A 275 -0.06 24.93 5.81
N ASN A 276 0.37 24.85 4.55
CA ASN A 276 -0.02 23.76 3.66
C ASN A 276 0.46 22.40 4.19
N VAL A 277 1.72 22.33 4.64
CA VAL A 277 2.29 21.06 5.12
C VAL A 277 1.66 20.61 6.43
N MET A 278 1.25 21.53 7.31
CA MET A 278 0.45 21.18 8.49
C MET A 278 -0.91 20.63 8.10
N GLY A 279 -1.53 21.18 7.06
CA GLY A 279 -2.77 20.65 6.47
C GLY A 279 -2.58 19.22 5.98
N PHE A 280 -1.59 18.99 5.12
CA PHE A 280 -1.27 17.66 4.60
C PHE A 280 -0.96 16.68 5.72
N PHE A 281 -0.11 17.06 6.68
CA PHE A 281 0.22 16.19 7.81
C PHE A 281 -1.02 15.84 8.66
N SER A 282 -1.96 16.77 8.85
CA SER A 282 -3.23 16.48 9.55
C SER A 282 -4.10 15.48 8.78
N GLU A 283 -4.12 15.57 7.46
CA GLU A 283 -4.82 14.59 6.61
C GLU A 283 -4.18 13.21 6.73
N GLU A 284 -2.85 13.11 6.69
CA GLU A 284 -2.12 11.85 6.91
C GLU A 284 -2.43 11.24 8.27
N LEU A 285 -2.45 12.04 9.34
CA LEU A 285 -2.80 11.57 10.68
C LEU A 285 -4.22 11.02 10.73
N ARG A 286 -5.18 11.73 10.12
CA ARG A 286 -6.58 11.29 10.04
C ARG A 286 -6.71 9.97 9.28
N GLU A 287 -5.97 9.82 8.19
CA GLU A 287 -5.93 8.56 7.45
C GLU A 287 -5.33 7.45 8.30
N MET A 288 -4.21 7.68 8.97
CA MET A 288 -3.59 6.70 9.87
C MET A 288 -4.52 6.26 11.00
N ASP A 289 -5.25 7.19 11.60
CA ASP A 289 -6.24 6.90 12.66
C ASP A 289 -7.39 6.06 12.11
N ARG A 290 -7.99 6.47 10.98
CA ARG A 290 -9.05 5.70 10.29
C ARG A 290 -8.57 4.30 9.94
N ASN A 291 -7.30 4.19 9.54
CA ASN A 291 -6.70 2.94 9.13
C ASN A 291 -6.48 2.00 10.32
N THR A 292 -6.00 2.53 11.42
CA THR A 292 -5.79 1.80 12.68
C THR A 292 -7.12 1.26 13.22
N VAL A 293 -8.17 2.08 13.24
CA VAL A 293 -9.52 1.65 13.66
C VAL A 293 -10.02 0.50 12.79
N ARG A 294 -9.90 0.60 11.46
CA ARG A 294 -10.33 -0.45 10.54
C ARG A 294 -9.53 -1.75 10.76
N TYR A 295 -8.22 -1.65 10.89
CA TYR A 295 -7.35 -2.80 11.15
C TYR A 295 -7.76 -3.52 12.45
N MET A 296 -8.04 -2.77 13.52
CA MET A 296 -8.50 -3.35 14.78
C MET A 296 -9.85 -4.05 14.65
N ILE A 297 -10.80 -3.49 13.88
CA ILE A 297 -12.09 -4.14 13.60
C ILE A 297 -11.87 -5.46 12.85
N ASP A 298 -11.03 -5.47 11.83
CA ASP A 298 -10.76 -6.65 11.00
C ASP A 298 -10.08 -7.76 11.82
N GLU A 299 -9.09 -7.44 12.65
CA GLU A 299 -8.42 -8.42 13.52
C GLU A 299 -9.37 -8.97 14.60
N LEU A 300 -10.19 -8.12 15.22
CA LEU A 300 -11.21 -8.56 16.17
C LEU A 300 -12.24 -9.48 15.51
N GLN A 301 -12.67 -9.17 14.29
CA GLN A 301 -13.60 -10.00 13.54
C GLN A 301 -12.98 -11.37 13.22
N LYS A 302 -11.72 -11.39 12.79
CA LYS A 302 -10.97 -12.63 12.56
C LYS A 302 -10.84 -13.47 13.83
N GLU A 303 -10.52 -12.84 14.96
CA GLU A 303 -10.45 -13.54 16.25
C GLU A 303 -11.81 -14.14 16.62
N VAL A 304 -12.90 -13.37 16.50
CA VAL A 304 -14.26 -13.85 16.74
C VAL A 304 -14.61 -15.05 15.86
N ASP A 305 -14.28 -15.00 14.57
CA ASP A 305 -14.59 -16.09 13.63
C ASP A 305 -13.77 -17.36 13.93
N THR A 306 -12.50 -17.21 14.30
CA THR A 306 -11.67 -18.36 14.74
C THR A 306 -12.19 -18.98 16.03
N GLN A 307 -12.61 -18.17 17.00
CA GLN A 307 -13.20 -18.66 18.25
C GLN A 307 -14.53 -19.37 18.01
N LYS A 308 -15.37 -18.87 17.09
CA LYS A 308 -16.61 -19.54 16.68
C LYS A 308 -16.34 -20.90 16.05
N ALA A 309 -15.39 -21.00 15.12
CA ALA A 309 -15.04 -22.27 14.48
C ALA A 309 -14.54 -23.31 15.50
N LEU A 310 -13.69 -22.88 16.45
CA LEU A 310 -13.22 -23.73 17.55
C LEU A 310 -14.36 -24.17 18.48
N LEU A 311 -15.35 -23.31 18.72
CA LEU A 311 -16.54 -23.65 19.50
C LEU A 311 -17.42 -24.67 18.77
N GLU A 312 -17.62 -24.51 17.46
CA GLU A 312 -18.35 -25.48 16.63
C GLU A 312 -17.67 -26.85 16.63
N GLU A 313 -16.34 -26.89 16.48
CA GLU A 313 -15.56 -28.13 16.54
C GLU A 313 -15.69 -28.79 17.92
N LYS A 314 -15.54 -28.02 19.01
CA LYS A 314 -15.73 -28.54 20.37
C LYS A 314 -17.14 -29.06 20.60
N ASN A 315 -18.17 -28.37 20.10
CA ASN A 315 -19.56 -28.81 20.21
C ASN A 315 -19.80 -30.11 19.44
N ALA A 316 -19.19 -30.29 18.27
CA ALA A 316 -19.25 -31.54 17.51
C ALA A 316 -18.60 -32.69 18.30
N VAL A 317 -17.43 -32.46 18.91
CA VAL A 317 -16.74 -33.45 19.75
C VAL A 317 -17.55 -33.79 21.01
N ILE A 318 -18.21 -32.80 21.62
CA ILE A 318 -19.08 -33.03 22.78
C ILE A 318 -20.28 -33.89 22.38
N ALA A 319 -20.95 -33.56 21.26
CA ALA A 319 -22.08 -34.33 20.75
C ALA A 319 -21.70 -35.79 20.44
N GLU A 320 -20.50 -36.02 19.88
CA GLU A 320 -19.97 -37.37 19.65
C GLU A 320 -19.74 -38.11 20.98
N LYS A 321 -19.13 -37.46 21.97
CA LYS A 321 -18.90 -38.04 23.30
C LYS A 321 -20.22 -38.38 24.00
N ASP A 322 -21.20 -37.50 23.95
CA ASP A 322 -22.53 -37.73 24.55
C ASP A 322 -23.23 -38.92 23.89
N ALA A 323 -23.14 -39.05 22.56
CA ALA A 323 -23.65 -40.22 21.85
C ALA A 323 -22.95 -41.53 22.23
N ILE A 324 -21.64 -41.50 22.48
CA ILE A 324 -20.88 -42.66 22.98
C ILE A 324 -21.28 -43.02 24.42
N ILE A 325 -21.45 -42.02 25.29
CA ILE A 325 -21.89 -42.21 26.67
C ILE A 325 -23.28 -42.84 26.69
N ALA A 326 -24.24 -42.31 25.93
CA ALA A 326 -25.59 -42.86 25.82
C ALA A 326 -25.60 -44.33 25.37
N LYS A 327 -24.75 -44.71 24.40
CA LYS A 327 -24.58 -46.10 23.97
C LYS A 327 -24.01 -46.98 25.08
N LYS A 328 -23.02 -46.50 25.83
CA LYS A 328 -22.42 -47.23 26.96
C LYS A 328 -23.44 -47.42 28.09
N ASP A 329 -24.19 -46.39 28.44
CA ASP A 329 -25.22 -46.44 29.48
C ASP A 329 -26.33 -47.43 29.12
N ALA A 330 -26.78 -47.43 27.85
CA ALA A 330 -27.74 -48.41 27.35
C ALA A 330 -27.22 -49.86 27.43
N LEU A 331 -25.94 -50.07 27.11
CA LEU A 331 -25.30 -51.39 27.21
C LEU A 331 -25.18 -51.84 28.68
N ILE A 332 -24.76 -50.95 29.58
CA ILE A 332 -24.68 -51.23 31.02
C ILE A 332 -26.05 -51.60 31.57
N ALA A 333 -27.10 -50.84 31.23
CA ALA A 333 -28.46 -51.14 31.65
C ALA A 333 -28.94 -52.52 31.15
N SER A 334 -28.60 -52.90 29.91
CA SER A 334 -28.90 -54.22 29.37
C SER A 334 -28.14 -55.36 30.07
N LEU A 335 -26.88 -55.14 30.45
CA LEU A 335 -26.10 -56.16 31.16
C LEU A 335 -26.57 -56.32 32.62
N GLN A 336 -26.94 -55.22 33.27
CA GLN A 336 -27.49 -55.24 34.63
C GLN A 336 -28.85 -55.97 34.69
N SER A 337 -29.72 -55.78 33.70
CA SER A 337 -31.00 -56.49 33.65
C SER A 337 -30.84 -57.99 33.37
N GLN A 338 -29.82 -58.40 32.61
CA GLN A 338 -29.48 -59.81 32.41
C GLN A 338 -28.95 -60.46 33.69
N ASN A 339 -28.10 -59.77 34.45
CA ASN A 339 -27.56 -60.29 35.71
C ASN A 339 -28.58 -60.35 36.86
N ALA A 340 -29.67 -59.57 36.80
CA ALA A 340 -30.74 -59.60 37.82
C ALA A 340 -31.75 -60.75 37.61
N ASN A 341 -31.73 -61.41 36.45
CA ASN A 341 -32.62 -62.52 36.10
C ASN A 341 -31.95 -63.91 36.24
N VAL A 342 -30.80 -63.97 36.90
CA VAL A 342 -30.07 -65.18 37.31
C VAL A 342 -30.00 -65.17 38.83
#